data_AF-A0A9X4C8G7-F1
#
_entry.id   AF-A0A9X4C8G7-F1
#
_cell.length_a   1.000
_cell.length_b   1.000
_cell.length_c   1.000
_cell.angle_alpha   90.00
_cell.angle_beta   90.00
_cell.angle_gamma   90.00
#
_symmetry.space_group_name_H-M   'P 1'
#
loop_
_entity.id
_entity.type
_entity.pdbx_description
1 polymer ?
#
loop_
_entity_poly.entity_id
_entity_poly.type
_entity_poly.pdbx_seq_one_letter_code
_entity_poly.pdbx_strand_id
1 'polypeptide(L)' 'MLHMDDERKAGKRAAEGLREATAKEEAKNESKTGHDLAKGADRFEERSKSSDGRSAKEKQKG' A
#
# COMPACT_ATOMS: atom_id res chain seq x y z
N MET A 1 -32.03 33.42 -2.91
CA MET A 1 -30.58 33.40 -2.57
C MET A 1 -30.24 32.32 -1.54
N LEU A 2 -31.07 32.06 -0.52
CA LEU A 2 -30.85 31.04 0.53
C LEU A 2 -30.60 29.60 0.03
N HIS A 3 -31.25 29.15 -1.04
CA HIS A 3 -31.08 27.78 -1.57
C HIS A 3 -29.66 27.46 -2.08
N MET A 4 -28.95 28.46 -2.61
CA MET A 4 -27.58 28.27 -3.13
C MET A 4 -26.55 28.04 -2.02
N ASP A 5 -26.79 28.56 -0.82
CA ASP A 5 -25.86 28.42 0.29
C ASP A 5 -25.99 27.05 0.98
N ASP A 6 -27.17 26.44 0.96
CA ASP A 6 -27.37 25.08 1.47
C ASP A 6 -26.81 24.02 0.52
N GLU A 7 -26.94 24.21 -0.79
CA GLU A 7 -26.28 23.36 -1.79
C GLU A 7 -24.74 23.41 -1.66
N ARG A 8 -24.17 24.59 -1.44
CA ARG A 8 -22.72 24.75 -1.19
C ARG A 8 -22.27 24.06 0.10
N LYS A 9 -23.06 24.13 1.18
CA LYS A 9 -22.76 23.43 2.44
C LYS A 9 -22.85 21.91 2.28
N ALA A 10 -23.86 21.43 1.55
CA ALA A 10 -24.01 20.02 1.24
C ALA A 10 -22.81 19.49 0.43
N GLY A 11 -22.38 20.23 -0.60
CA GLY A 11 -21.21 19.89 -1.40
C GLY A 11 -19.92 19.84 -0.57
N LYS A 12 -19.71 20.79 0.34
CA LYS A 12 -18.55 20.79 1.26
C LYS A 12 -18.54 19.57 2.17
N ARG A 13 -19.68 19.23 2.78
CA ARG A 13 -19.82 18.04 3.65
C ARG A 13 -19.59 16.74 2.89
N ALA A 14 -20.10 16.64 1.66
CA ALA A 14 -19.87 15.46 0.82
C ALA A 14 -18.39 15.31 0.47
N ALA A 15 -17.71 16.41 0.12
CA ALA A 15 -16.28 16.39 -0.18
C ALA A 15 -15.42 16.02 1.04
N GLU A 16 -15.78 16.52 2.23
CA GLU A 16 -15.12 16.18 3.49
C GLU A 16 -15.29 14.69 3.83
N GLY A 17 -16.51 14.17 3.74
CA GLY A 17 -16.79 12.75 3.95
C GLY A 17 -16.03 11.84 2.97
N LEU A 18 -15.92 12.26 1.70
CA LEU A 18 -15.14 11.51 0.71
C LEU A 18 -13.65 11.47 1.10
N ARG A 19 -13.07 12.61 1.49
CA ARG A 19 -11.66 12.70 1.89
C ARG A 19 -11.36 11.83 3.11
N GLU A 20 -12.23 11.83 4.12
CA GLU A 20 -12.07 10.97 5.29
C GLU A 20 -12.16 9.49 4.94
N ALA A 21 -13.07 9.11 4.03
CA ALA A 21 -13.22 7.74 3.59
C ALA A 21 -11.97 7.24 2.84
N THR A 22 -11.45 8.05 1.91
CA THR A 22 -10.21 7.72 1.18
C THR A 22 -9.01 7.65 2.12
N ALA A 23 -8.85 8.59 3.06
CA ALA A 23 -7.73 8.54 4.02
C ALA A 23 -7.75 7.27 4.87
N LYS A 24 -8.94 6.80 5.29
CA LYS A 24 -9.10 5.53 6.02
C LYS A 24 -8.76 4.32 5.16
N GLU A 25 -9.14 4.34 3.89
CA GLU A 25 -8.82 3.26 2.95
C GLU A 25 -7.32 3.18 2.66
N GLU A 26 -6.68 4.32 2.38
CA GLU A 26 -5.24 4.41 2.12
C GLU A 26 -4.44 3.89 3.31
N ALA A 27 -4.73 4.35 4.52
CA ALA A 27 -4.07 3.85 5.73
C ALA A 27 -4.25 2.32 5.91
N LYS A 28 -5.44 1.79 5.61
CA LYS A 28 -5.71 0.35 5.64
C LYS A 28 -4.96 -0.41 4.55
N ASN A 29 -4.79 0.17 3.36
CA ASN A 29 -4.09 -0.47 2.27
C ASN A 29 -2.58 -0.46 2.52
N GLU A 30 -2.01 0.67 2.95
CA GLU A 30 -0.60 0.81 3.29
C GLU A 30 -0.18 -0.14 4.42
N SER A 31 -0.98 -0.25 5.48
CA SER A 31 -0.73 -1.24 6.55
C SER A 31 -0.79 -2.69 6.06
N LYS A 32 -1.56 -2.96 5.00
CA LYS A 32 -1.64 -4.27 4.35
C LYS A 32 -0.60 -4.49 3.26
N THR A 33 0.05 -3.47 2.73
CA THR A 33 1.06 -3.61 1.67
C THR A 33 2.48 -3.44 2.20
N GLY A 34 2.67 -2.66 3.26
CA GLY A 34 3.95 -2.47 3.96
C GLY A 34 4.35 -3.62 4.88
N HIS A 35 3.71 -4.79 4.78
CA HIS A 35 4.13 -5.98 5.54
C HIS A 35 5.19 -6.76 4.76
N ASP A 36 6.10 -7.40 5.49
CA ASP A 36 7.03 -8.36 4.89
C ASP A 36 6.24 -9.44 4.15
N LEU A 37 6.54 -9.63 2.86
CA LEU A 37 5.91 -10.66 2.07
C LEU A 37 6.13 -12.01 2.75
N ALA A 38 5.04 -12.75 3.00
CA ALA A 38 5.09 -14.04 3.69
C ALA A 38 6.09 -15.06 3.09
N LYS A 39 6.47 -14.88 1.82
CA LYS A 39 7.48 -15.71 1.13
C LYS A 39 8.59 -14.89 0.48
N GLY A 40 8.71 -13.60 0.77
CA GLY A 40 9.64 -12.69 0.06
C GLY A 40 11.09 -13.13 0.18
N ALA A 41 11.54 -13.36 1.42
CA ALA A 41 12.89 -13.84 1.71
C ALA A 41 13.13 -15.25 1.15
N ASP A 42 12.19 -16.18 1.34
CA ASP A 42 12.31 -17.56 0.85
C ASP A 42 12.35 -17.62 -0.68
N ARG A 43 11.50 -16.86 -1.39
CA ARG A 43 11.54 -16.76 -2.85
C ARG A 43 12.82 -16.11 -3.36
N PHE A 44 13.34 -15.13 -2.63
CA PHE A 44 14.62 -14.50 -2.98
C PHE A 44 15.77 -15.50 -2.89
N GLU A 45 15.78 -16.34 -1.85
CA GLU A 45 16.74 -17.42 -1.70
C GLU A 45 16.57 -18.53 -2.75
N GLU A 46 15.35 -18.99 -3.01
CA GLU A 46 15.08 -19.97 -4.09
C GLU A 46 15.54 -19.45 -5.45
N ARG A 47 15.20 -18.20 -5.79
CA ARG A 47 15.61 -17.57 -7.04
C ARG A 47 17.14 -17.41 -7.13
N SER A 48 17.79 -17.15 -6.00
CA SER A 48 19.24 -17.06 -5.97
C SER A 48 19.87 -18.42 -6.28
N LYS A 49 19.36 -19.50 -5.67
CA LYS A 49 19.87 -20.86 -5.87
C LYS A 49 19.54 -21.44 -7.24
N SER A 50 18.50 -20.97 -7.92
CA SER A 50 18.07 -21.56 -9.20
C SER A 50 19.09 -21.44 -10.33
N SER A 51 20.02 -20.50 -10.26
CA SER A 51 20.99 -20.25 -11.33
C SER A 51 22.24 -21.15 -11.25
N ASP A 52 22.77 -21.37 -10.05
CA ASP A 52 24.07 -22.00 -9.83
C ASP A 52 24.15 -22.72 -8.46
N GLY A 53 22.99 -22.96 -7.84
CA GLY A 53 22.87 -23.62 -6.54
C GLY A 53 23.20 -22.76 -5.32
N ARG A 54 23.73 -21.55 -5.50
CA ARG A 54 24.24 -20.71 -4.40
C ARG A 54 23.19 -19.73 -3.87
N SER A 55 23.12 -19.57 -2.55
CA SER A 55 22.29 -18.55 -1.88
C SER A 55 22.71 -17.12 -2.26
N ALA A 56 21.82 -16.16 -2.02
CA ALA A 56 22.13 -14.75 -2.27
C ALA A 56 23.38 -14.30 -1.50
N LYS A 57 23.48 -14.75 -0.24
CA LYS A 57 24.59 -14.43 0.66
C LYS A 57 25.91 -15.06 0.21
N GLU A 58 25.88 -16.27 -0.33
CA GLU A 58 27.08 -16.93 -0.89
C GLU A 58 27.57 -16.18 -2.13
N LYS A 59 26.68 -15.76 -3.02
CA LYS A 59 27.03 -14.98 -4.21
C LYS A 59 27.65 -13.63 -3.91
N GLN A 60 27.21 -12.98 -2.82
CA GLN A 60 27.80 -11.71 -2.40
C GLN A 60 29.27 -11.85 -1.97
N LYS A 61 29.70 -13.06 -1.59
CA LYS A 61 31.06 -13.33 -1.11
C LYS A 61 32.05 -13.74 -2.22
N GLY A 62 31.55 -14.07 -3.43
CA GLY A 62 32.35 -14.55 -4.56
C GLY A 62 32.37 -16.06 -4.69
#